data_AF-A0A8T6YCZ8-F1
#
_entry.id   AF-A0A8T6YCZ8-F1
#
_cell.length_a   1.000
_cell.length_b   1.000
_cell.length_c   1.000
_cell.angle_alpha   90.00
_cell.angle_beta   90.00
_cell.angle_gamma   90.00
#
_symmetry.space_group_name_H-M   'P 1'
#
loop_
_entity.id
_entity.type
_entity.pdbx_description
1 polymer ?
#
loop_
_entity_poly.entity_id
_entity_poly.type
_entity_poly.pdbx_seq_one_letter_code
_entity_poly.pdbx_strand_id
1 'polypeptide(L)'
;METKTFFMTSSYYPPYHIGGDATHVKYLSEELVKLGHEVHVMFSLDAYRYKKPGFKGSLKEVEDSNGVFLHPLQSYLGQAELYLTYLLGKSSYTNNTFQGLLNDIKPDIVHHHNIFFLGYDILKKQGNYTNLYTAHDYWLICQRFDLMKYGQTECMQKSCLSCTFTSKRLPQMWRKSTGFRGAIRDIDTIIAPSDFMKKRLSDWLPVKADIVHIPNFVPSPPGNIKDSGYPDYFLYVGVLERHKGICNLLKVFKEHDKEIDAKLIIVGEGSLKEKIVDYIARNKLQNKILVLGWLSHDNLWPLYKDALALIVPSICLENNPLVALEAISVGTPVVGTNAGGVGEIIGKIDKNLIFKDDESEVIGRVLNNKNIYSKEKIKQVYTRWYSLGGYLREYERAF
;
A
#
# COMPACT_ATOMS: atom_id res chain seq x y z
N MET A 1 10.35 27.34 -0.33
CA MET A 1 9.24 27.09 -1.28
C MET A 1 8.13 28.05 -0.96
N GLU A 2 7.33 28.43 -1.95
CA GLU A 2 6.06 29.09 -1.70
C GLU A 2 5.16 28.13 -0.91
N THR A 3 4.55 28.63 0.18
CA THR A 3 3.56 27.85 0.93
C THR A 3 2.38 27.54 0.01
N LYS A 4 1.93 26.28 0.04
CA LYS A 4 0.81 25.78 -0.76
C LYS A 4 -0.19 25.10 0.14
N THR A 5 -1.45 25.10 -0.27
CA THR A 5 -2.53 24.40 0.42
C THR A 5 -2.88 23.12 -0.34
N PHE A 6 -2.67 21.97 0.32
CA PHE A 6 -2.95 20.64 -0.20
C PHE A 6 -4.27 20.12 0.35
N PHE A 7 -5.13 19.62 -0.53
CA PHE A 7 -6.33 18.88 -0.15
C PHE A 7 -6.24 17.43 -0.62
N MET A 8 -5.97 16.53 0.32
CA MET A 8 -5.86 15.10 0.05
C MET A 8 -7.19 14.39 0.25
N THR A 9 -7.48 13.42 -0.62
CA THR A 9 -8.65 12.54 -0.45
C THR A 9 -8.19 11.10 -0.35
N SER A 10 -8.69 10.35 0.63
CA SER A 10 -8.34 8.95 0.80
C SER A 10 -9.50 8.12 1.38
N SER A 11 -9.64 6.85 0.98
CA SER A 11 -10.61 5.95 1.64
C SER A 11 -10.39 5.88 3.15
N TYR A 12 -9.13 5.94 3.59
CA TYR A 12 -8.73 5.75 4.98
C TYR A 12 -7.61 6.72 5.39
N TYR A 13 -7.52 7.04 6.67
CA TYR A 13 -6.41 7.79 7.26
C TYR A 13 -6.13 7.27 8.67
N PRO A 14 -4.86 7.09 9.09
CA PRO A 14 -4.57 6.63 10.45
C PRO A 14 -5.14 7.57 11.52
N PRO A 15 -5.56 7.05 12.69
CA PRO A 15 -5.44 5.65 13.11
C PRO A 15 -6.46 4.71 12.45
N TYR A 16 -7.48 5.23 11.77
CA TYR A 16 -8.59 4.47 11.18
C TYR A 16 -8.29 3.97 9.76
N HIS A 17 -7.37 3.01 9.65
CA HIS A 17 -6.89 2.58 8.34
C HIS A 17 -6.61 1.08 8.21
N ILE A 18 -6.40 0.67 6.95
CA ILE A 18 -6.09 -0.69 6.55
C ILE A 18 -5.05 -0.61 5.45
N GLY A 19 -3.89 -1.25 5.65
CA GLY A 19 -2.85 -1.31 4.63
C GLY A 19 -1.94 -0.08 4.61
N GLY A 20 -1.00 -0.10 3.66
CA GLY A 20 0.08 0.89 3.57
C GLY A 20 -0.28 2.17 2.80
N ASP A 21 -1.33 2.16 2.00
CA ASP A 21 -1.78 3.32 1.22
C ASP A 21 -2.14 4.51 2.12
N ALA A 22 -2.97 4.27 3.14
CA ALA A 22 -3.31 5.31 4.12
C ALA A 22 -2.10 5.75 4.97
N THR A 23 -1.15 4.84 5.21
CA THR A 23 0.10 5.15 5.90
C THR A 23 0.96 6.09 5.06
N HIS A 24 1.00 5.88 3.74
CA HIS A 24 1.67 6.81 2.82
C HIS A 24 1.01 8.20 2.83
N VAL A 25 -0.32 8.28 2.84
CA VAL A 25 -1.04 9.58 2.93
C VAL A 25 -0.65 10.32 4.21
N LYS A 26 -0.59 9.62 5.35
CA LYS A 26 -0.12 10.19 6.62
C LYS A 26 1.31 10.70 6.51
N TYR A 27 2.25 9.88 6.03
CA TYR A 27 3.65 10.30 5.89
C TYR A 27 3.77 11.52 4.99
N LEU A 28 3.12 11.53 3.84
CA LEU A 28 3.18 12.68 2.94
C LEU A 28 2.57 13.93 3.57
N SER A 29 1.41 13.81 4.23
CA SER A 29 0.75 14.94 4.90
C SER A 29 1.64 15.56 5.98
N GLU A 30 2.19 14.74 6.88
CA GLU A 30 3.03 15.20 7.99
C GLU A 30 4.34 15.83 7.50
N GLU A 31 4.95 15.28 6.45
CA GLU A 31 6.18 15.85 5.89
C GLU A 31 5.92 17.15 5.11
N LEU A 32 4.78 17.28 4.43
CA LEU A 32 4.39 18.55 3.79
C LEU A 32 4.11 19.66 4.83
N VAL A 33 3.47 19.33 5.96
CA VAL A 33 3.29 20.29 7.06
C VAL A 33 4.64 20.75 7.62
N LYS A 34 5.60 19.83 7.82
CA LYS A 34 6.97 20.19 8.26
C LYS A 34 7.70 21.11 7.27
N LEU A 35 7.38 21.03 5.98
CA LEU A 35 7.91 21.92 4.95
C LEU A 35 7.21 23.29 4.89
N GLY A 36 6.19 23.52 5.73
CA GLY A 36 5.46 24.78 5.83
C GLY A 36 4.26 24.89 4.88
N HIS A 37 3.75 23.75 4.39
CA HIS A 37 2.50 23.69 3.63
C HIS A 37 1.29 23.49 4.56
N GLU A 38 0.13 23.96 4.13
CA GLU A 38 -1.14 23.67 4.79
C GLU A 38 -1.72 22.39 4.18
N VAL A 39 -2.14 21.43 5.01
CA VAL A 39 -2.61 20.12 4.53
C VAL A 39 -3.94 19.73 5.16
N HIS A 40 -4.90 19.42 4.29
CA HIS A 40 -6.23 18.94 4.63
C HIS A 40 -6.41 17.52 4.12
N VAL A 41 -6.99 16.62 4.91
CA VAL A 41 -7.24 15.22 4.51
C VAL A 41 -8.71 14.86 4.71
N MET A 42 -9.43 14.60 3.61
CA MET A 42 -10.77 14.02 3.65
C MET A 42 -10.71 12.50 3.56
N PHE A 43 -11.36 11.81 4.51
CA PHE A 43 -11.39 10.34 4.53
C PHE A 43 -12.68 9.73 5.06
N SER A 44 -12.96 8.46 4.77
CA SER A 44 -14.23 7.81 5.12
C SER A 44 -14.15 6.97 6.39
N LEU A 45 -14.80 7.43 7.46
CA LEU A 45 -15.00 6.60 8.66
C LEU A 45 -15.96 5.43 8.41
N ASP A 46 -16.93 5.62 7.51
CA ASP A 46 -17.85 4.56 7.13
C ASP A 46 -17.13 3.40 6.42
N ALA A 47 -16.18 3.71 5.53
CA ALA A 47 -15.33 2.69 4.90
C ALA A 47 -14.56 1.89 5.95
N TYR A 48 -14.02 2.55 6.99
CA TYR A 48 -13.35 1.86 8.09
C TYR A 48 -14.31 0.97 8.90
N ARG A 49 -15.49 1.49 9.28
CA ARG A 49 -16.54 0.73 9.99
C ARG A 49 -17.00 -0.50 9.22
N TYR A 50 -17.09 -0.41 7.90
CA TYR A 50 -17.45 -1.53 7.04
C TYR A 50 -16.45 -2.69 7.15
N LYS A 51 -15.16 -2.38 7.32
CA LYS A 51 -14.09 -3.37 7.45
C LYS A 51 -13.83 -3.82 8.88
N LYS A 52 -14.20 -3.02 9.86
CA LYS A 52 -14.10 -3.31 11.30
C LYS A 52 -15.49 -3.24 11.95
N PRO A 53 -16.37 -4.21 11.65
CA PRO A 53 -17.72 -4.25 12.23
C PRO A 53 -17.62 -4.27 13.76
N GLY A 54 -18.29 -3.33 14.42
CA GLY A 54 -18.24 -3.15 15.88
C GLY A 54 -17.54 -1.89 16.35
N PHE A 55 -16.75 -1.22 15.50
CA PHE A 55 -16.22 0.11 15.80
C PHE A 55 -17.35 1.15 15.83
N LYS A 56 -17.54 1.83 16.98
CA LYS A 56 -18.58 2.88 17.18
C LYS A 56 -18.00 4.30 17.32
N GLY A 57 -16.71 4.49 17.07
CA GLY A 57 -16.11 5.82 17.19
C GLY A 57 -16.68 6.78 16.15
N SER A 58 -16.82 8.04 16.54
CA SER A 58 -17.08 9.16 15.64
C SER A 58 -15.94 10.15 15.82
N LEU A 59 -15.53 10.79 14.72
CA LEU A 59 -14.54 11.86 14.73
C LEU A 59 -15.21 13.10 14.16
N LYS A 60 -14.98 14.26 14.77
CA LYS A 60 -15.33 15.54 14.15
C LYS A 60 -14.12 16.07 13.39
N GLU A 61 -14.32 17.11 12.59
CA GLU A 61 -13.20 17.85 12.00
C GLU A 61 -12.28 18.35 13.12
N VAL A 62 -10.99 18.04 12.99
CA VAL A 62 -9.96 18.32 13.99
C VAL A 62 -8.61 18.48 13.30
N GLU A 63 -7.73 19.25 13.91
CA GLU A 63 -6.31 19.21 13.60
C GLU A 63 -5.67 18.03 14.37
N ASP A 64 -4.87 17.21 13.67
CA ASP A 64 -4.11 16.15 14.33
C ASP A 64 -2.88 16.71 15.07
N SER A 65 -2.20 15.84 15.83
CA SER A 65 -1.03 16.24 16.63
C SER A 65 0.16 16.74 15.80
N ASN A 66 0.13 16.57 14.47
CA ASN A 66 1.20 16.94 13.55
C ASN A 66 0.80 18.11 12.63
N GLY A 67 -0.33 18.77 12.90
CA GLY A 67 -0.78 19.96 12.17
C GLY A 67 -1.56 19.66 10.89
N VAL A 68 -2.06 18.43 10.69
CA VAL A 68 -2.89 18.06 9.54
C VAL A 68 -4.36 18.28 9.87
N PHE A 69 -5.09 19.02 9.04
CA PHE A 69 -6.53 19.22 9.20
C PHE A 69 -7.32 18.02 8.67
N LEU A 70 -8.05 17.33 9.54
CA LEU A 70 -8.77 16.10 9.23
C LEU A 70 -10.26 16.34 9.00
N HIS A 71 -10.79 15.82 7.88
CA HIS A 71 -12.17 15.97 7.43
C HIS A 71 -12.87 14.60 7.29
N PRO A 72 -13.35 13.99 8.39
CA PRO A 72 -13.92 12.65 8.37
C PRO A 72 -15.35 12.62 7.79
N LEU A 73 -15.57 11.85 6.73
CA LEU A 73 -16.88 11.57 6.14
C LEU A 73 -17.66 10.54 6.96
N GLN A 74 -18.89 10.92 7.33
CA GLN A 74 -19.84 10.09 8.08
C GLN A 74 -21.26 10.32 7.54
N SER A 75 -21.66 9.50 6.57
CA SER A 75 -22.99 9.56 5.98
C SER A 75 -24.05 9.07 6.97
N TYR A 76 -25.21 9.72 6.97
CA TYR A 76 -26.40 9.23 7.70
C TYR A 76 -26.84 7.83 7.24
N LEU A 77 -26.54 7.45 5.99
CA LEU A 77 -26.85 6.13 5.45
C LEU A 77 -25.79 5.07 5.84
N GLY A 78 -24.67 5.48 6.44
CA GLY A 78 -23.59 4.61 6.87
C GLY A 78 -23.14 3.64 5.78
N GLN A 79 -23.21 2.33 6.05
CA GLN A 79 -22.77 1.31 5.10
C GLN A 79 -23.56 1.30 3.78
N ALA A 80 -24.85 1.70 3.79
CA ALA A 80 -25.65 1.74 2.58
C ALA A 80 -25.07 2.73 1.55
N GLU A 81 -24.48 3.84 2.00
CA GLU A 81 -23.78 4.80 1.14
C GLU A 81 -22.63 4.13 0.38
N LEU A 82 -21.84 3.28 1.05
CA LEU A 82 -20.71 2.59 0.43
C LEU A 82 -21.16 1.59 -0.64
N TYR A 83 -22.26 0.87 -0.38
CA TYR A 83 -22.86 -0.05 -1.36
C TYR A 83 -23.38 0.70 -2.59
N LEU A 84 -24.09 1.81 -2.38
CA LEU A 84 -24.56 2.65 -3.48
C LEU A 84 -23.39 3.23 -4.28
N THR A 85 -22.35 3.72 -3.60
CA THR A 85 -21.14 4.25 -4.23
C THR A 85 -20.42 3.19 -5.05
N TYR A 86 -20.33 1.95 -4.54
CA TYR A 86 -19.79 0.82 -5.30
C TYR A 86 -20.59 0.55 -6.59
N LEU A 87 -21.91 0.54 -6.50
CA LEU A 87 -22.81 0.19 -7.60
C LEU A 87 -22.95 1.29 -8.66
N LEU A 88 -22.95 2.55 -8.24
CA LEU A 88 -23.17 3.72 -9.12
C LEU A 88 -21.85 4.37 -9.54
N GLY A 89 -20.78 4.13 -8.78
CA GLY A 89 -19.49 4.79 -8.93
C GLY A 89 -19.48 6.24 -8.44
N LYS A 90 -20.54 6.72 -7.80
CA LYS A 90 -20.71 8.11 -7.36
C LYS A 90 -21.33 8.16 -5.98
N SER A 91 -21.08 9.24 -5.25
CA SER A 91 -21.68 9.53 -3.95
C SER A 91 -22.06 11.01 -3.89
N SER A 92 -23.36 11.32 -3.93
CA SER A 92 -23.81 12.71 -3.80
C SER A 92 -23.41 13.32 -2.46
N TYR A 93 -23.44 12.52 -1.38
CA TYR A 93 -22.98 12.96 -0.07
C TYR A 93 -21.49 13.33 -0.11
N THR A 94 -20.64 12.41 -0.58
CA THR A 94 -19.18 12.64 -0.64
C THR A 94 -18.84 13.80 -1.56
N ASN A 95 -19.46 13.89 -2.73
CA ASN A 95 -19.20 14.96 -3.69
C ASN A 95 -19.67 16.32 -3.18
N ASN A 96 -20.82 16.41 -2.51
CA ASN A 96 -21.28 17.68 -1.93
C ASN A 96 -20.37 18.14 -0.79
N THR A 97 -19.92 17.23 0.08
CA THR A 97 -18.96 17.56 1.14
C THR A 97 -17.62 17.99 0.54
N PHE A 98 -17.13 17.27 -0.47
CA PHE A 98 -15.91 17.63 -1.20
C PHE A 98 -16.00 19.04 -1.80
N GLN A 99 -17.14 19.39 -2.43
CA GLN A 99 -17.37 20.74 -2.97
C GLN A 99 -17.40 21.82 -1.89
N GLY A 100 -18.03 21.55 -0.74
CA GLY A 100 -18.02 22.47 0.40
C GLY A 100 -16.59 22.76 0.85
N LEU A 101 -15.82 21.71 1.08
CA LEU A 101 -14.41 21.81 1.48
C LEU A 101 -13.55 22.52 0.44
N LEU A 102 -13.78 22.31 -0.87
CA LEU A 102 -13.08 23.05 -1.92
C LEU A 102 -13.34 24.56 -1.85
N ASN A 103 -14.58 24.97 -1.54
CA ASN A 103 -14.93 26.39 -1.42
C ASN A 103 -14.34 27.05 -0.17
N ASP A 104 -14.24 26.29 0.91
CA ASP A 104 -13.70 26.76 2.20
C ASP A 104 -12.17 26.81 2.19
N ILE A 105 -11.52 25.72 1.73
CA ILE A 105 -10.06 25.55 1.74
C ILE A 105 -9.40 26.31 0.58
N LYS A 106 -10.02 26.30 -0.61
CA LYS A 106 -9.46 26.83 -1.87
C LYS A 106 -8.03 26.33 -2.14
N PRO A 107 -7.83 24.99 -2.23
CA PRO A 107 -6.50 24.41 -2.31
C PRO A 107 -5.80 24.75 -3.62
N ASP A 108 -4.47 24.84 -3.58
CA ASP A 108 -3.64 24.89 -4.79
C ASP A 108 -3.58 23.52 -5.48
N ILE A 109 -3.61 22.45 -4.67
CA ILE A 109 -3.43 21.07 -5.13
C ILE A 109 -4.49 20.19 -4.47
N VAL A 110 -5.19 19.40 -5.28
CA VAL A 110 -6.00 18.28 -4.79
C VAL A 110 -5.28 16.99 -5.15
N HIS A 111 -5.00 16.15 -4.15
CA HIS A 111 -4.26 14.91 -4.34
C HIS A 111 -5.07 13.70 -3.87
N HIS A 112 -5.54 12.93 -4.84
CA HIS A 112 -6.32 11.73 -4.62
C HIS A 112 -5.44 10.50 -4.37
N HIS A 113 -5.72 9.76 -3.30
CA HIS A 113 -5.03 8.53 -2.91
C HIS A 113 -6.06 7.44 -2.62
N ASN A 114 -6.13 6.38 -3.43
CA ASN A 114 -7.12 5.30 -3.25
C ASN A 114 -8.53 5.80 -2.88
N ILE A 115 -9.34 6.09 -3.89
CA ILE A 115 -10.68 6.66 -3.71
C ILE A 115 -11.78 5.60 -3.63
N PHE A 116 -11.43 4.37 -3.26
CA PHE A 116 -12.42 3.30 -3.13
C PHE A 116 -13.50 3.71 -2.11
N PHE A 117 -14.77 3.55 -2.49
CA PHE A 117 -15.95 4.05 -1.74
C PHE A 117 -16.11 5.58 -1.60
N LEU A 118 -15.24 6.41 -2.18
CA LEU A 118 -15.50 7.86 -2.25
C LEU A 118 -16.29 8.24 -3.52
N GLY A 119 -16.20 7.43 -4.57
CA GLY A 119 -16.81 7.70 -5.87
C GLY A 119 -15.82 8.35 -6.84
N TYR A 120 -16.00 8.13 -8.14
CA TYR A 120 -15.11 8.70 -9.17
C TYR A 120 -15.41 10.17 -9.44
N ASP A 121 -16.54 10.68 -9.00
CA ASP A 121 -16.99 12.05 -9.22
C ASP A 121 -16.06 13.08 -8.59
N ILE A 122 -15.41 12.77 -7.47
CA ILE A 122 -14.40 13.65 -6.88
C ILE A 122 -13.14 13.80 -7.74
N LEU A 123 -12.88 12.88 -8.68
CA LEU A 123 -11.74 13.01 -9.61
C LEU A 123 -11.98 14.07 -10.68
N LYS A 124 -13.24 14.44 -10.93
CA LYS A 124 -13.54 15.53 -11.86
C LYS A 124 -12.98 16.82 -11.29
N LYS A 125 -12.39 17.63 -12.16
CA LYS A 125 -11.82 18.92 -11.76
C LYS A 125 -12.95 19.91 -11.51
N GLN A 126 -13.07 20.38 -10.27
CA GLN A 126 -14.20 21.21 -9.79
C GLN A 126 -13.76 22.61 -9.37
N GLY A 127 -12.52 22.99 -9.64
CA GLY A 127 -11.95 24.29 -9.29
C GLY A 127 -10.62 24.54 -10.01
N ASN A 128 -9.96 25.64 -9.66
CA ASN A 128 -8.66 26.01 -10.21
C ASN A 128 -7.53 25.53 -9.30
N TYR A 129 -7.27 24.22 -9.33
CA TYR A 129 -6.20 23.55 -8.57
C TYR A 129 -5.48 22.54 -9.48
N THR A 130 -4.28 22.11 -9.12
CA THR A 130 -3.63 20.95 -9.76
C THR A 130 -4.23 19.66 -9.21
N ASN A 131 -4.74 18.80 -10.08
CA ASN A 131 -5.48 17.58 -9.77
C ASN A 131 -4.59 16.35 -9.94
N LEU A 132 -4.11 15.80 -8.83
CA LEU A 132 -3.17 14.68 -8.79
C LEU A 132 -3.86 13.39 -8.35
N TYR A 133 -3.39 12.25 -8.85
CA TYR A 133 -3.84 10.93 -8.39
C TYR A 133 -2.66 9.98 -8.18
N THR A 134 -2.43 9.51 -6.95
CA THR A 134 -1.50 8.39 -6.72
C THR A 134 -2.23 7.06 -6.77
N ALA A 135 -1.81 6.20 -7.70
CA ALA A 135 -2.32 4.84 -7.85
C ALA A 135 -1.72 3.91 -6.78
N HIS A 136 -2.42 3.77 -5.66
CA HIS A 136 -2.06 2.78 -4.63
C HIS A 136 -2.47 1.34 -5.00
N ASP A 137 -3.35 1.20 -5.98
CA ASP A 137 -3.82 -0.06 -6.52
C ASP A 137 -4.19 0.12 -8.01
N TYR A 138 -4.77 -0.91 -8.62
CA TYR A 138 -5.19 -0.87 -10.01
C TYR A 138 -6.66 -0.46 -10.17
N TRP A 139 -7.23 0.29 -9.22
CA TRP A 139 -8.65 0.64 -9.22
C TRP A 139 -9.09 1.38 -10.48
N LEU A 140 -8.26 2.20 -11.11
CA LEU A 140 -8.64 2.90 -12.35
C LEU A 140 -8.89 1.94 -13.53
N ILE A 141 -8.23 0.79 -13.57
CA ILE A 141 -8.23 -0.12 -14.72
C ILE A 141 -8.81 -1.52 -14.43
N CYS A 142 -8.99 -1.89 -13.16
CA CYS A 142 -9.42 -3.23 -12.76
C CYS A 142 -10.58 -3.17 -11.75
N GLN A 143 -11.68 -3.88 -12.03
CA GLN A 143 -12.83 -3.97 -11.11
C GLN A 143 -12.51 -4.73 -9.81
N ARG A 144 -11.40 -5.48 -9.79
CA ARG A 144 -10.91 -6.17 -8.59
C ARG A 144 -9.83 -5.41 -7.82
N PHE A 145 -9.29 -4.34 -8.40
CA PHE A 145 -8.23 -3.48 -7.87
C PHE A 145 -6.84 -4.14 -7.77
N ASP A 146 -6.74 -5.47 -7.88
CA ASP A 146 -5.52 -6.26 -7.67
C ASP A 146 -4.85 -6.77 -8.97
N LEU A 147 -5.49 -6.57 -10.14
CA LEU A 147 -5.10 -7.20 -11.42
C LEU A 147 -4.97 -8.73 -11.37
N MET A 148 -5.60 -9.40 -10.40
CA MET A 148 -5.61 -10.85 -10.31
C MET A 148 -6.86 -11.41 -11.01
N LYS A 149 -6.68 -11.99 -12.20
CA LYS A 149 -7.75 -12.64 -12.97
C LYS A 149 -8.36 -13.78 -12.15
N TYR A 150 -9.67 -13.69 -11.90
CA TYR A 150 -10.42 -14.60 -11.03
C TYR A 150 -9.86 -14.70 -9.59
N GLY A 151 -8.97 -13.77 -9.19
CA GLY A 151 -8.26 -13.82 -7.92
C GLY A 151 -7.15 -14.88 -7.84
N GLN A 152 -6.67 -15.39 -8.98
CA GLN A 152 -5.71 -16.50 -9.03
C GLN A 152 -4.40 -16.15 -9.73
N THR A 153 -4.47 -15.63 -10.95
CA THR A 153 -3.30 -15.35 -11.79
C THR A 153 -3.27 -13.90 -12.24
N GLU A 154 -2.12 -13.43 -12.69
CA GLU A 154 -2.01 -12.10 -13.29
C GLU A 154 -2.96 -11.94 -14.49
N CYS A 155 -3.67 -10.81 -14.54
CA CYS A 155 -4.56 -10.47 -15.63
C CYS A 155 -3.75 -9.94 -16.82
N MET A 156 -3.60 -10.76 -17.85
CA MET A 156 -2.95 -10.37 -19.11
C MET A 156 -3.91 -9.83 -20.17
N GLN A 157 -5.21 -10.13 -20.05
CA GLN A 157 -6.25 -9.71 -20.99
C GLN A 157 -7.56 -9.42 -20.25
N LYS A 158 -8.22 -8.32 -20.63
CA LYS A 158 -9.44 -7.85 -19.98
C LYS A 158 -10.64 -8.75 -20.29
N SER A 159 -11.09 -9.50 -19.29
CA SER A 159 -12.39 -10.19 -19.29
C SER A 159 -13.15 -9.83 -18.00
N CYS A 160 -13.36 -8.52 -17.76
CA CYS A 160 -13.74 -8.03 -16.45
C CYS A 160 -15.10 -8.56 -15.94
N LEU A 161 -16.10 -8.72 -16.82
CA LEU A 161 -17.42 -9.24 -16.44
C LEU A 161 -17.32 -10.67 -15.91
N SER A 162 -16.72 -11.58 -16.68
CA SER A 162 -16.51 -12.96 -16.23
C SER A 162 -15.66 -12.97 -14.96
N CYS A 163 -14.63 -12.13 -14.91
CA CYS A 163 -13.75 -11.99 -13.76
C CYS A 163 -14.53 -11.67 -12.48
N THR A 164 -15.40 -10.64 -12.51
CA THR A 164 -16.19 -10.24 -11.35
C THR A 164 -17.20 -11.31 -10.93
N PHE A 165 -17.90 -11.94 -11.89
CA PHE A 165 -18.86 -13.01 -11.57
C PHE A 165 -18.20 -14.21 -10.89
N THR A 166 -17.13 -14.76 -11.48
CA THR A 166 -16.38 -15.88 -10.87
C THR A 166 -15.80 -15.49 -9.51
N SER A 167 -15.43 -14.23 -9.34
CA SER A 167 -14.90 -13.67 -8.09
C SER A 167 -15.98 -13.32 -7.06
N LYS A 168 -17.27 -13.58 -7.35
CA LYS A 168 -18.41 -13.22 -6.50
C LYS A 168 -18.47 -11.72 -6.17
N ARG A 169 -18.07 -10.87 -7.11
CA ARG A 169 -18.16 -9.40 -7.01
C ARG A 169 -19.18 -8.89 -8.02
N LEU A 170 -19.97 -7.90 -7.62
CA LEU A 170 -20.91 -7.25 -8.53
C LEU A 170 -20.16 -6.42 -9.59
N PRO A 171 -20.48 -6.55 -10.89
CA PRO A 171 -19.82 -5.77 -11.93
C PRO A 171 -20.08 -4.26 -11.80
N GLN A 172 -19.02 -3.46 -11.92
CA GLN A 172 -19.04 -2.00 -11.87
C GLN A 172 -19.25 -1.43 -13.29
N MET A 173 -20.49 -1.47 -13.78
CA MET A 173 -20.82 -1.11 -15.17
C MET A 173 -20.58 0.37 -15.50
N TRP A 174 -20.64 1.25 -14.50
CA TRP A 174 -20.34 2.68 -14.61
C TRP A 174 -18.93 2.98 -15.12
N ARG A 175 -17.99 2.02 -15.05
CA ARG A 175 -16.65 2.17 -15.63
C ARG A 175 -16.62 2.30 -17.15
N LYS A 176 -17.72 1.91 -17.82
CA LYS A 176 -17.89 2.12 -19.27
C LYS A 176 -18.52 3.47 -19.61
N SER A 177 -19.00 4.21 -18.60
CA SER A 177 -19.68 5.50 -18.79
C SER A 177 -18.72 6.59 -19.26
N THR A 178 -19.26 7.58 -19.95
CA THR A 178 -18.54 8.82 -20.28
C THR A 178 -18.17 9.61 -19.04
N GLY A 179 -18.96 9.54 -17.97
CA GLY A 179 -18.70 10.21 -16.70
C GLY A 179 -17.39 9.78 -16.05
N PHE A 180 -17.14 8.46 -15.97
CA PHE A 180 -15.89 7.93 -15.41
C PHE A 180 -14.68 8.29 -16.28
N ARG A 181 -14.82 8.16 -17.60
CA ARG A 181 -13.75 8.55 -18.54
C ARG A 181 -13.43 10.04 -18.47
N GLY A 182 -14.45 10.89 -18.34
CA GLY A 182 -14.28 12.33 -18.15
C GLY A 182 -13.53 12.64 -16.86
N ALA A 183 -13.94 12.01 -15.75
CA ALA A 183 -13.26 12.19 -14.46
C ALA A 183 -11.78 11.81 -14.48
N ILE A 184 -11.40 10.76 -15.23
CA ILE A 184 -9.97 10.41 -15.39
C ILE A 184 -9.23 11.44 -16.25
N ARG A 185 -9.85 12.02 -17.28
CA ARG A 185 -9.21 13.04 -18.14
C ARG A 185 -8.95 14.35 -17.41
N ASP A 186 -9.73 14.62 -16.38
CA ASP A 186 -9.61 15.83 -15.57
C ASP A 186 -8.46 15.73 -14.54
N ILE A 187 -7.84 14.55 -14.39
CA ILE A 187 -6.62 14.38 -13.60
C ILE A 187 -5.46 14.93 -14.42
N ASP A 188 -4.74 15.90 -13.86
CA ASP A 188 -3.59 16.53 -14.52
C ASP A 188 -2.41 15.55 -14.60
N THR A 189 -2.10 14.87 -13.49
CA THR A 189 -1.02 13.87 -13.42
C THR A 189 -1.38 12.67 -12.55
N ILE A 190 -1.15 11.46 -13.08
CA ILE A 190 -1.26 10.19 -12.36
C ILE A 190 0.14 9.74 -11.92
N ILE A 191 0.31 9.56 -10.62
CA ILE A 191 1.54 9.04 -10.02
C ILE A 191 1.41 7.53 -9.84
N ALA A 192 2.30 6.78 -10.48
CA ALA A 192 2.43 5.34 -10.34
C ALA A 192 3.65 5.00 -9.44
N PRO A 193 3.48 4.27 -8.34
CA PRO A 193 4.59 3.90 -7.44
C PRO A 193 5.64 2.92 -7.99
N SER A 194 5.42 2.36 -9.18
CA SER A 194 6.38 1.47 -9.84
C SER A 194 6.29 1.59 -11.35
N ASP A 195 7.38 1.24 -12.04
CA ASP A 195 7.42 1.21 -13.51
C ASP A 195 6.45 0.16 -14.08
N PHE A 196 6.30 -0.97 -13.39
CA PHE A 196 5.31 -2.00 -13.71
C PHE A 196 3.90 -1.43 -13.68
N MET A 197 3.54 -0.71 -12.60
CA MET A 197 2.22 -0.09 -12.49
C MET A 197 2.04 1.01 -13.53
N LYS A 198 3.04 1.86 -13.74
CA LYS A 198 3.04 2.89 -14.79
C LYS A 198 2.71 2.27 -16.13
N LYS A 199 3.44 1.22 -16.53
CA LYS A 199 3.22 0.50 -17.79
C LYS A 199 1.79 -0.05 -17.87
N ARG A 200 1.30 -0.70 -16.82
CA ARG A 200 -0.07 -1.26 -16.80
C ARG A 200 -1.14 -0.18 -16.93
N LEU A 201 -0.98 0.96 -16.25
CA LEU A 201 -1.88 2.10 -16.36
C LEU A 201 -1.82 2.70 -17.77
N SER A 202 -0.63 2.94 -18.31
CA SER A 202 -0.45 3.45 -19.68
C SER A 202 -1.11 2.56 -20.73
N ASP A 203 -0.95 1.24 -20.62
CA ASP A 203 -1.51 0.29 -21.58
C ASP A 203 -3.05 0.23 -21.48
N TRP A 204 -3.63 0.37 -20.29
CA TRP A 204 -5.00 -0.05 -20.00
C TRP A 204 -5.96 1.05 -19.56
N LEU A 205 -5.50 2.26 -19.27
CA LEU A 205 -6.40 3.36 -18.99
C LEU A 205 -7.31 3.64 -20.19
N PRO A 206 -8.58 4.00 -19.94
CA PRO A 206 -9.54 4.22 -21.02
C PRO A 206 -9.34 5.55 -21.75
N VAL A 207 -8.37 6.36 -21.32
CA VAL A 207 -8.05 7.71 -21.83
C VAL A 207 -6.53 7.92 -21.73
N LYS A 208 -6.00 8.82 -22.57
CA LYS A 208 -4.63 9.31 -22.40
C LYS A 208 -4.59 10.21 -21.17
N ALA A 209 -3.64 9.94 -20.28
CA ALA A 209 -3.35 10.75 -19.09
C ALA A 209 -1.83 10.90 -19.00
N ASP A 210 -1.36 11.95 -18.35
CA ASP A 210 0.04 12.03 -17.96
C ASP A 210 0.28 11.06 -16.79
N ILE A 211 1.28 10.19 -16.94
CA ILE A 211 1.58 9.16 -15.94
C ILE A 211 3.08 9.17 -15.64
N VAL A 212 3.41 9.58 -14.42
CA VAL A 212 4.77 9.65 -13.92
C VAL A 212 5.05 8.50 -12.98
N HIS A 213 6.31 8.06 -12.93
CA HIS A 213 6.75 7.08 -11.95
C HIS A 213 7.40 7.84 -10.80
N ILE A 214 6.77 7.77 -9.63
CA ILE A 214 7.33 8.28 -8.38
C ILE A 214 7.11 7.17 -7.35
N PRO A 215 8.17 6.47 -6.91
CA PRO A 215 8.01 5.38 -5.96
C PRO A 215 7.45 5.89 -4.63
N ASN A 216 6.83 5.03 -3.84
CA ASN A 216 6.49 5.40 -2.47
C ASN A 216 7.77 5.69 -1.68
N PHE A 217 7.62 6.43 -0.59
CA PHE A 217 8.69 6.67 0.37
C PHE A 217 8.30 6.22 1.75
N VAL A 218 9.30 6.05 2.60
CA VAL A 218 9.13 5.93 4.04
C VAL A 218 10.05 6.96 4.73
N PRO A 219 9.58 7.60 5.82
CA PRO A 219 10.42 8.49 6.61
C PRO A 219 11.70 7.80 7.10
N SER A 220 12.68 8.60 7.52
CA SER A 220 13.91 8.05 8.08
C SER A 220 13.59 7.21 9.33
N PRO A 221 14.23 6.04 9.49
CA PRO A 221 13.99 5.22 10.67
C PRO A 221 14.43 5.96 11.94
N PRO A 222 13.92 5.58 13.13
CA PRO A 222 14.33 6.18 14.39
C PRO A 222 15.84 6.11 14.61
N GLY A 223 16.44 7.16 15.19
CA GLY A 223 17.89 7.23 15.38
C GLY A 223 18.46 6.17 16.34
N ASN A 224 17.66 5.72 17.32
CA ASN A 224 18.04 4.64 18.23
C ASN A 224 17.01 3.50 18.18
N ILE A 225 17.40 2.40 17.54
CA ILE A 225 16.57 1.20 17.39
C ILE A 225 17.14 0.11 18.30
N LYS A 226 16.33 -0.34 19.25
CA LYS A 226 16.68 -1.44 20.17
C LYS A 226 16.91 -2.74 19.40
N ASP A 227 17.61 -3.68 20.02
CA ASP A 227 17.73 -5.04 19.49
C ASP A 227 16.41 -5.78 19.66
N SER A 228 16.13 -6.69 18.73
CA SER A 228 14.90 -7.50 18.72
C SER A 228 14.87 -8.56 19.80
N GLY A 229 16.06 -9.01 20.25
CA GLY A 229 16.23 -10.11 21.20
C GLY A 229 16.00 -11.51 20.61
N TYR A 230 15.79 -11.62 19.30
CA TYR A 230 15.63 -12.91 18.61
C TYR A 230 16.96 -13.42 18.04
N PRO A 231 17.21 -14.75 18.05
CA PRO A 231 18.30 -15.35 17.28
C PRO A 231 18.00 -15.24 15.78
N ASP A 232 18.94 -15.62 14.91
CA ASP A 232 18.81 -15.56 13.44
C ASP A 232 17.40 -15.88 12.92
N TYR A 233 16.83 -14.95 12.16
CA TYR A 233 15.47 -15.05 11.66
C TYR A 233 15.26 -14.33 10.34
N PHE A 234 14.34 -14.87 9.56
CA PHE A 234 13.66 -14.17 8.48
C PHE A 234 12.39 -13.52 9.00
N LEU A 235 12.04 -12.38 8.44
CA LEU A 235 10.86 -11.61 8.83
C LEU A 235 9.82 -11.63 7.71
N TYR A 236 8.55 -11.78 8.07
CA TYR A 236 7.41 -11.45 7.23
C TYR A 236 6.58 -10.39 7.95
N VAL A 237 6.27 -9.28 7.27
CA VAL A 237 5.37 -8.23 7.77
C VAL A 237 4.28 -7.98 6.74
N GLY A 238 3.02 -8.12 7.15
CA GLY A 238 1.89 -7.80 6.27
C GLY A 238 0.60 -8.50 6.64
N VAL A 239 -0.47 -8.18 5.90
CA VAL A 239 -1.79 -8.81 6.11
C VAL A 239 -1.70 -10.32 5.83
N LEU A 240 -2.29 -11.12 6.71
CA LEU A 240 -2.30 -12.59 6.62
C LEU A 240 -3.42 -13.06 5.69
N GLU A 241 -3.20 -12.85 4.39
CA GLU A 241 -4.12 -13.19 3.31
C GLU A 241 -3.44 -14.02 2.23
N ARG A 242 -4.21 -14.87 1.54
CA ARG A 242 -3.66 -15.83 0.56
C ARG A 242 -2.86 -15.14 -0.54
N HIS A 243 -3.31 -13.97 -1.01
CA HIS A 243 -2.67 -13.23 -2.09
C HIS A 243 -1.31 -12.64 -1.70
N LYS A 244 -0.98 -12.56 -0.40
CA LYS A 244 0.34 -12.16 0.09
C LYS A 244 1.34 -13.33 0.18
N GLY A 245 0.94 -14.53 -0.25
CA GLY A 245 1.84 -15.69 -0.42
C GLY A 245 2.31 -16.37 0.87
N ILE A 246 1.82 -15.95 2.03
CA ILE A 246 2.22 -16.52 3.33
C ILE A 246 2.05 -18.04 3.40
N CYS A 247 1.04 -18.61 2.73
CA CYS A 247 0.84 -20.06 2.70
C CYS A 247 1.98 -20.82 1.98
N ASN A 248 2.58 -20.22 0.94
CA ASN A 248 3.72 -20.84 0.25
C ASN A 248 4.97 -20.77 1.12
N LEU A 249 5.21 -19.60 1.74
CA LEU A 249 6.32 -19.41 2.65
C LEU A 249 6.32 -20.42 3.82
N LEU A 250 5.14 -20.70 4.41
CA LEU A 250 5.02 -21.72 5.46
C LEU A 250 5.40 -23.13 4.98
N LYS A 251 5.11 -23.48 3.71
CA LYS A 251 5.50 -24.77 3.14
C LYS A 251 7.00 -24.86 2.95
N VAL A 252 7.63 -23.80 2.46
CA VAL A 252 9.10 -23.73 2.30
C VAL A 252 9.80 -23.97 3.64
N PHE A 253 9.39 -23.27 4.70
CA PHE A 253 9.98 -23.47 6.03
C PHE A 253 9.69 -24.86 6.64
N LYS A 254 8.60 -25.51 6.23
CA LYS A 254 8.30 -26.89 6.64
C LYS A 254 9.18 -27.89 5.89
N GLU A 255 9.24 -27.79 4.57
CA GLU A 255 9.92 -28.75 3.68
C GLU A 255 11.44 -28.70 3.87
N HIS A 256 11.98 -27.51 4.17
CA HIS A 256 13.40 -27.25 4.37
C HIS A 256 13.78 -26.98 5.83
N ASP A 257 13.00 -27.49 6.80
CA ASP A 257 13.23 -27.24 8.23
C ASP A 257 14.64 -27.62 8.69
N LYS A 258 15.23 -28.66 8.11
CA LYS A 258 16.60 -29.12 8.42
C LYS A 258 17.70 -28.28 7.77
N GLU A 259 17.39 -27.60 6.66
CA GLU A 259 18.37 -26.86 5.84
C GLU A 259 18.42 -25.38 6.22
N ILE A 260 17.27 -24.81 6.60
CA ILE A 260 17.14 -23.41 7.00
C ILE A 260 17.28 -23.33 8.53
N ASP A 261 18.49 -23.26 9.07
CA ASP A 261 18.71 -23.05 10.51
C ASP A 261 18.51 -21.58 10.95
N ALA A 262 17.28 -21.08 10.76
CA ALA A 262 16.84 -19.76 11.20
C ALA A 262 15.33 -19.77 11.45
N LYS A 263 14.86 -18.89 12.34
CA LYS A 263 13.42 -18.75 12.59
C LYS A 263 12.71 -18.00 11.47
N LEU A 264 11.40 -18.18 11.36
CA LEU A 264 10.51 -17.27 10.64
C LEU A 264 9.65 -16.52 11.66
N ILE A 265 9.79 -15.19 11.69
CA ILE A 265 8.91 -14.32 12.48
C ILE A 265 7.86 -13.72 11.56
N ILE A 266 6.58 -13.91 11.91
CA ILE A 266 5.43 -13.42 11.16
C ILE A 266 4.74 -12.35 12.00
N VAL A 267 4.68 -11.13 11.45
CA VAL A 267 3.97 -9.99 12.03
C VAL A 267 2.81 -9.61 11.12
N GLY A 268 1.60 -9.58 11.68
CA GLY A 268 0.40 -9.22 10.95
C GLY A 268 -0.87 -9.88 11.47
N GLU A 269 -1.99 -9.44 10.90
CA GLU A 269 -3.33 -9.98 11.13
C GLU A 269 -4.01 -10.24 9.81
N GLY A 270 -5.04 -11.07 9.79
CA GLY A 270 -5.82 -11.36 8.60
C GLY A 270 -6.67 -12.60 8.76
N SER A 271 -7.50 -12.89 7.76
CA SER A 271 -8.42 -14.02 7.81
C SER A 271 -7.74 -15.39 7.90
N LEU A 272 -6.45 -15.47 7.59
CA LEU A 272 -5.68 -16.71 7.67
C LEU A 272 -4.99 -16.95 9.00
N LYS A 273 -4.99 -16.00 9.96
CA LYS A 273 -4.20 -16.12 11.21
C LYS A 273 -4.41 -17.45 11.93
N GLU A 274 -5.67 -17.82 12.18
CA GLU A 274 -6.01 -19.08 12.87
C GLU A 274 -5.52 -20.30 12.08
N LYS A 275 -5.69 -20.29 10.75
CA LYS A 275 -5.23 -21.39 9.88
C LYS A 275 -3.71 -21.52 9.87
N ILE A 276 -2.99 -20.41 9.99
CA ILE A 276 -1.52 -20.40 10.07
C ILE A 276 -1.08 -21.02 11.40
N VAL A 277 -1.68 -20.61 12.52
CA VAL A 277 -1.38 -21.17 13.85
C VAL A 277 -1.67 -22.68 13.88
N ASP A 278 -2.82 -23.09 13.36
CA ASP A 278 -3.19 -24.51 13.20
C ASP A 278 -2.17 -25.29 12.35
N TYR A 279 -1.72 -24.71 11.23
CA TYR A 279 -0.73 -25.33 10.37
C TYR A 279 0.60 -25.53 11.09
N ILE A 280 1.07 -24.50 11.82
CA ILE A 280 2.30 -24.57 12.61
C ILE A 280 2.19 -25.69 13.66
N ALA A 281 1.08 -25.77 14.38
CA ALA A 281 0.86 -26.77 15.41
C ALA A 281 0.83 -28.20 14.85
N ARG A 282 0.06 -28.43 13.77
CA ARG A 282 -0.06 -29.75 13.12
C ARG A 282 1.26 -30.27 12.56
N ASN A 283 2.13 -29.37 12.11
CA ASN A 283 3.43 -29.73 11.54
C ASN A 283 4.60 -29.64 12.54
N LYS A 284 4.32 -29.37 13.83
CA LYS A 284 5.32 -29.26 14.89
C LYS A 284 6.39 -28.17 14.65
N LEU A 285 5.98 -27.04 14.06
CA LEU A 285 6.87 -25.94 13.66
C LEU A 285 6.97 -24.82 14.70
N GLN A 286 6.47 -25.01 15.93
CA GLN A 286 6.41 -23.93 16.95
C GLN A 286 7.80 -23.39 17.34
N ASN A 287 8.83 -24.22 17.29
CA ASN A 287 10.21 -23.79 17.55
C ASN A 287 10.83 -23.04 16.36
N LYS A 288 10.23 -23.18 15.17
CA LYS A 288 10.72 -22.64 13.90
C LYS A 288 10.00 -21.36 13.47
N ILE A 289 8.70 -21.29 13.67
CA ILE A 289 7.84 -20.22 13.17
C ILE A 289 7.11 -19.56 14.33
N LEU A 290 7.31 -18.26 14.49
CA LEU A 290 6.70 -17.43 15.53
C LEU A 290 5.73 -16.43 14.91
N VAL A 291 4.47 -16.42 15.38
CA VAL A 291 3.45 -15.47 14.94
C VAL A 291 3.21 -14.46 16.06
N LEU A 292 3.55 -13.19 15.83
CA LEU A 292 3.45 -12.12 16.84
C LEU A 292 2.11 -11.37 16.81
N GLY A 293 1.29 -11.58 15.77
CA GLY A 293 0.08 -10.80 15.54
C GLY A 293 0.39 -9.38 15.03
N TRP A 294 -0.55 -8.45 15.16
CA TRP A 294 -0.31 -7.04 14.80
C TRP A 294 0.64 -6.38 15.79
N LEU A 295 1.61 -5.62 15.27
CA LEU A 295 2.47 -4.74 16.05
C LEU A 295 2.34 -3.30 15.56
N SER A 296 2.51 -2.36 16.48
CA SER A 296 2.64 -0.95 16.12
C SER A 296 3.92 -0.72 15.31
N HIS A 297 3.94 0.34 14.52
CA HIS A 297 5.08 0.68 13.66
C HIS A 297 6.39 0.83 14.47
N ASP A 298 6.33 1.44 15.65
CA ASP A 298 7.51 1.61 16.52
C ASP A 298 8.11 0.27 16.99
N ASN A 299 7.27 -0.75 17.17
CA ASN A 299 7.69 -2.09 17.59
C ASN A 299 8.21 -2.95 16.42
N LEU A 300 8.04 -2.50 15.16
CA LEU A 300 8.57 -3.20 13.99
C LEU A 300 10.06 -2.91 13.75
N TRP A 301 10.55 -1.72 14.12
CA TRP A 301 11.93 -1.32 13.80
C TRP A 301 13.01 -2.27 14.33
N PRO A 302 12.95 -2.79 15.58
CA PRO A 302 13.89 -3.81 16.04
C PRO A 302 13.85 -5.06 15.18
N LEU A 303 12.65 -5.48 14.75
CA LEU A 303 12.47 -6.67 13.91
C LEU A 303 13.04 -6.46 12.51
N TYR A 304 12.83 -5.29 11.90
CA TYR A 304 13.46 -4.99 10.62
C TYR A 304 14.98 -4.98 10.74
N LYS A 305 15.53 -4.29 11.74
CA LYS A 305 16.98 -4.06 11.89
C LYS A 305 17.79 -5.36 11.99
N ASP A 306 17.26 -6.33 12.72
CA ASP A 306 17.97 -7.55 13.09
C ASP A 306 17.59 -8.77 12.22
N ALA A 307 16.59 -8.66 11.36
CA ALA A 307 16.24 -9.75 10.44
C ALA A 307 17.37 -10.01 9.43
N LEU A 308 17.58 -11.29 9.10
CA LEU A 308 18.47 -11.71 8.01
C LEU A 308 18.00 -11.14 6.66
N ALA A 309 16.69 -11.21 6.44
CA ALA A 309 16.01 -10.55 5.34
C ALA A 309 14.52 -10.41 5.68
N LEU A 310 13.88 -9.40 5.08
CA LEU A 310 12.42 -9.39 4.94
C LEU A 310 12.04 -10.27 3.75
N ILE A 311 11.10 -11.19 3.95
CA ILE A 311 10.51 -12.02 2.90
C ILE A 311 9.18 -11.40 2.44
N VAL A 312 9.08 -11.10 1.15
CA VAL A 312 7.86 -10.60 0.50
C VAL A 312 7.41 -11.61 -0.57
N PRO A 313 6.71 -12.70 -0.19
CA PRO A 313 6.37 -13.81 -1.08
C PRO A 313 5.09 -13.53 -1.90
N SER A 314 4.77 -12.26 -2.17
CA SER A 314 3.46 -11.85 -2.68
C SER A 314 3.10 -12.54 -3.99
N ILE A 315 1.88 -13.08 -4.06
CA ILE A 315 1.29 -13.64 -5.28
C ILE A 315 0.56 -12.52 -6.05
N CYS A 316 -0.02 -11.56 -5.33
CA CYS A 316 -0.56 -10.36 -5.93
C CYS A 316 0.53 -9.48 -6.52
N LEU A 317 0.16 -8.72 -7.55
CA LEU A 317 0.98 -7.65 -8.08
C LEU A 317 1.03 -6.49 -7.09
N GLU A 318 2.11 -6.40 -6.32
CA GLU A 318 2.35 -5.28 -5.43
C GLU A 318 2.66 -4.01 -6.22
N ASN A 319 2.29 -2.86 -5.67
CA ASN A 319 2.63 -1.57 -6.26
C ASN A 319 4.09 -1.20 -5.94
N ASN A 320 4.39 -0.89 -4.67
CA ASN A 320 5.69 -0.52 -4.11
C ASN A 320 5.54 -0.59 -2.57
N PRO A 321 5.64 -1.80 -1.98
CA PRO A 321 5.18 -2.08 -0.62
C PRO A 321 6.04 -1.40 0.44
N LEU A 322 5.40 -0.63 1.34
CA LEU A 322 6.11 0.13 2.38
C LEU A 322 6.97 -0.74 3.30
N VAL A 323 6.53 -1.96 3.63
CA VAL A 323 7.30 -2.90 4.47
C VAL A 323 8.68 -3.22 3.88
N ALA A 324 8.78 -3.31 2.55
CA ALA A 324 10.06 -3.50 1.87
C ALA A 324 10.93 -2.25 1.96
N LEU A 325 10.32 -1.06 1.88
CA LEU A 325 11.02 0.23 2.02
C LEU A 325 11.52 0.45 3.46
N GLU A 326 10.73 0.06 4.46
CA GLU A 326 11.07 0.08 5.89
C GLU A 326 12.26 -0.84 6.18
N ALA A 327 12.28 -2.05 5.61
CA ALA A 327 13.41 -2.97 5.77
C ALA A 327 14.71 -2.40 5.19
N ILE A 328 14.67 -1.88 3.96
CA ILE A 328 15.89 -1.35 3.32
C ILE A 328 16.37 -0.04 3.97
N SER A 329 15.50 0.72 4.63
CA SER A 329 15.90 1.96 5.32
C SER A 329 16.82 1.68 6.53
N VAL A 330 16.67 0.52 7.17
CA VAL A 330 17.58 0.03 8.22
C VAL A 330 18.71 -0.86 7.69
N GLY A 331 18.77 -1.06 6.37
CA GLY A 331 19.81 -1.84 5.69
C GLY A 331 19.54 -3.33 5.62
N THR A 332 18.31 -3.77 5.89
CA THR A 332 17.91 -5.17 5.81
C THR A 332 17.52 -5.52 4.38
N PRO A 333 18.08 -6.58 3.78
CA PRO A 333 17.75 -6.97 2.42
C PRO A 333 16.31 -7.48 2.34
N VAL A 334 15.74 -7.36 1.15
CA VAL A 334 14.42 -7.89 0.82
C VAL A 334 14.61 -9.05 -0.15
N VAL A 335 13.98 -10.18 0.15
CA VAL A 335 13.84 -11.33 -0.77
C VAL A 335 12.37 -11.56 -1.05
N GLY A 336 12.03 -12.05 -2.23
CA GLY A 336 10.62 -12.17 -2.57
C GLY A 336 10.36 -12.43 -4.04
N THR A 337 9.09 -12.45 -4.41
CA THR A 337 8.66 -12.73 -5.78
C THR A 337 8.97 -11.57 -6.74
N ASN A 338 9.01 -11.85 -8.04
CA ASN A 338 9.05 -10.80 -9.07
C ASN A 338 7.66 -10.18 -9.33
N ALA A 339 6.89 -9.91 -8.29
CA ALA A 339 5.50 -9.49 -8.40
C ALA A 339 5.36 -7.95 -8.35
N GLY A 340 5.21 -7.33 -9.52
CA GLY A 340 5.08 -5.88 -9.63
C GLY A 340 6.29 -5.14 -9.06
N GLY A 341 6.06 -4.12 -8.24
CA GLY A 341 7.16 -3.29 -7.71
C GLY A 341 8.06 -3.98 -6.68
N VAL A 342 7.72 -5.18 -6.18
CA VAL A 342 8.64 -5.95 -5.32
C VAL A 342 9.91 -6.28 -6.10
N GLY A 343 9.78 -6.77 -7.33
CA GLY A 343 10.92 -7.09 -8.19
C GLY A 343 11.78 -5.87 -8.51
N GLU A 344 11.16 -4.68 -8.63
CA GLU A 344 11.88 -3.43 -8.87
C GLU A 344 12.69 -2.95 -7.67
N ILE A 345 12.17 -3.13 -6.45
CA ILE A 345 12.90 -2.83 -5.20
C ILE A 345 14.07 -3.80 -5.07
N ILE A 346 13.80 -5.10 -5.14
CA ILE A 346 14.83 -6.14 -4.98
C ILE A 346 15.91 -5.99 -6.06
N GLY A 347 15.51 -5.74 -7.31
CA GLY A 347 16.45 -5.57 -8.42
C GLY A 347 17.39 -4.38 -8.30
N LYS A 348 17.05 -3.34 -7.50
CA LYS A 348 17.96 -2.23 -7.17
C LYS A 348 19.01 -2.61 -6.12
N ILE A 349 18.77 -3.65 -5.33
CA ILE A 349 19.72 -4.22 -4.37
C ILE A 349 20.57 -5.28 -5.09
N ASP A 350 19.90 -6.36 -5.51
CA ASP A 350 20.44 -7.48 -6.27
C ASP A 350 19.31 -8.36 -6.82
N LYS A 351 19.26 -8.55 -8.14
CA LYS A 351 18.26 -9.40 -8.81
C LYS A 351 18.31 -10.86 -8.35
N ASN A 352 19.43 -11.34 -7.83
CA ASN A 352 19.55 -12.69 -7.33
C ASN A 352 18.67 -12.95 -6.10
N LEU A 353 18.21 -11.91 -5.39
CA LEU A 353 17.33 -12.00 -4.23
C LEU A 353 15.84 -12.19 -4.60
N ILE A 354 15.53 -12.18 -5.89
CA ILE A 354 14.21 -12.49 -6.40
C ILE A 354 14.06 -14.02 -6.42
N PHE A 355 12.95 -14.52 -5.88
CA PHE A 355 12.55 -15.92 -5.96
C PHE A 355 12.42 -16.35 -7.42
N LYS A 356 13.11 -17.45 -7.76
CA LYS A 356 13.04 -18.09 -9.07
C LYS A 356 12.10 -19.30 -8.97
N ASP A 357 12.51 -20.44 -9.49
CA ASP A 357 11.75 -21.68 -9.46
C ASP A 357 11.67 -22.29 -8.05
N ASP A 358 12.68 -22.03 -7.20
CA ASP A 358 12.75 -22.49 -5.82
C ASP A 358 13.00 -21.32 -4.84
N GLU A 359 12.03 -21.07 -3.95
CA GLU A 359 12.12 -20.04 -2.92
C GLU A 359 13.19 -20.39 -1.86
N SER A 360 13.41 -21.69 -1.59
CA SER A 360 14.33 -22.18 -0.56
C SER A 360 15.80 -21.89 -0.92
N GLU A 361 16.16 -21.92 -2.20
CA GLU A 361 17.51 -21.66 -2.68
C GLU A 361 17.96 -20.24 -2.31
N VAL A 362 17.08 -19.25 -2.52
CA VAL A 362 17.36 -17.85 -2.22
C VAL A 362 17.44 -17.62 -0.71
N ILE A 363 16.53 -18.24 0.06
CA ILE A 363 16.53 -18.17 1.53
C ILE A 363 17.81 -18.80 2.09
N GLY A 364 18.19 -19.98 1.62
CA GLY A 364 19.42 -20.67 2.00
C GLY A 364 20.67 -19.87 1.65
N ARG A 365 20.69 -19.19 0.49
CA ARG A 365 21.82 -18.33 0.11
C ARG A 365 22.00 -17.16 1.07
N VAL A 366 20.91 -16.49 1.48
CA VAL A 366 20.96 -15.41 2.47
C VAL A 366 21.45 -15.93 3.82
N LEU A 367 20.96 -17.10 4.25
CA LEU A 367 21.36 -17.71 5.51
C LEU A 367 22.86 -18.06 5.55
N ASN A 368 23.36 -18.69 4.48
CA ASN A 368 24.74 -19.20 4.41
C ASN A 368 25.78 -18.09 4.26
N ASN A 369 25.37 -16.88 3.89
CA ASN A 369 26.29 -15.76 3.76
C ASN A 369 25.58 -14.47 4.23
N LYS A 370 25.50 -14.34 5.56
CA LYS A 370 24.83 -13.23 6.26
C LYS A 370 25.38 -11.85 5.93
N ASN A 371 26.60 -11.80 5.37
CA ASN A 371 27.28 -10.57 4.97
C ASN A 371 27.33 -10.38 3.43
N ILE A 372 26.57 -11.14 2.62
CA ILE A 372 26.55 -10.95 1.15
C ILE A 372 26.31 -9.49 0.80
N TYR A 373 25.42 -8.81 1.54
CA TYR A 373 25.02 -7.46 1.25
C TYR A 373 25.45 -6.52 2.37
N SER A 374 26.28 -5.54 2.00
CA SER A 374 26.59 -4.42 2.88
C SER A 374 25.30 -3.67 3.23
N LYS A 375 24.96 -3.61 4.53
CA LYS A 375 23.84 -2.80 5.05
C LYS A 375 23.90 -1.37 4.53
N GLU A 376 25.11 -0.82 4.40
CA GLU A 376 25.35 0.53 3.88
C GLU A 376 24.91 0.68 2.42
N LYS A 377 25.22 -0.30 1.56
CA LYS A 377 24.79 -0.29 0.17
C LYS A 377 23.26 -0.34 0.05
N ILE A 378 22.59 -1.12 0.89
CA ILE A 378 21.12 -1.19 0.92
C ILE A 378 20.53 0.15 1.37
N LYS A 379 21.10 0.78 2.40
CA LYS A 379 20.70 2.12 2.87
C LYS A 379 20.93 3.21 1.81
N GLN A 380 21.95 3.09 0.97
CA GLN A 380 22.16 3.99 -0.16
C GLN A 380 21.06 3.86 -1.22
N VAL A 381 20.57 2.64 -1.48
CA VAL A 381 19.39 2.41 -2.35
C VAL A 381 18.16 3.11 -1.76
N TYR A 382 17.91 2.93 -0.47
CA TYR A 382 16.84 3.65 0.25
C TYR A 382 16.99 5.17 0.11
N THR A 383 18.15 5.71 0.49
CA THR A 383 18.41 7.17 0.50
C THR A 383 18.18 7.79 -0.87
N ARG A 384 18.63 7.10 -1.93
CA ARG A 384 18.51 7.58 -3.30
C ARG A 384 17.07 7.59 -3.82
N TRP A 385 16.32 6.50 -3.58
CA TRP A 385 15.06 6.23 -4.29
C TRP A 385 13.81 6.29 -3.42
N TYR A 386 13.90 6.01 -2.12
CA TYR A 386 12.75 5.71 -1.26
C TYR A 386 12.73 6.54 0.03
N SER A 387 13.66 7.49 0.16
CA SER A 387 13.64 8.53 1.20
C SER A 387 12.67 9.65 0.81
N LEU A 388 12.26 10.46 1.79
CA LEU A 388 11.46 11.67 1.55
C LEU A 388 12.15 12.59 0.53
N GLY A 389 13.46 12.84 0.70
CA GLY A 389 14.21 13.66 -0.25
C GLY A 389 14.27 13.06 -1.64
N GLY A 390 14.20 11.73 -1.77
CA GLY A 390 14.03 11.02 -3.04
C GLY A 390 12.69 11.29 -3.70
N TYR A 391 11.62 11.22 -2.91
CA TYR A 391 10.25 11.44 -3.33
C TYR A 391 9.98 12.87 -3.79
N LEU A 392 10.32 13.84 -2.93
CA LEU A 392 9.99 15.25 -3.15
C LEU A 392 10.58 15.82 -4.45
N ARG A 393 11.79 15.37 -4.82
CA ARG A 393 12.45 15.79 -6.09
C ARG A 393 11.62 15.54 -7.33
N GLU A 394 10.83 14.47 -7.35
CA GLU A 394 9.96 14.15 -8.47
C GLU A 394 8.52 14.59 -8.20
N TYR A 395 8.08 14.59 -6.94
CA TYR A 395 6.74 15.01 -6.53
C TYR A 395 6.47 16.49 -6.85
N GLU A 396 7.42 17.37 -6.55
CA GLU A 396 7.31 18.80 -6.86
C GLU A 396 7.31 19.10 -8.36
N ARG A 397 7.81 18.18 -9.20
CA ARG A 397 7.76 18.32 -10.67
C ARG A 397 6.41 17.90 -11.26
N ALA A 398 5.58 17.23 -10.47
CA ALA A 398 4.27 16.76 -10.91
C ALA A 398 3.21 17.86 -10.89
N PHE A 399 3.52 19.07 -10.38
CA PHE A 399 2.58 20.19 -10.30
C PHE A 399 3.23 21.56 -10.47
#